data_AF-A0A944PJX2-F1
#
_entry.id   AF-A0A944PJX2-F1
#
_cell.length_a   1.000
_cell.length_b   1.000
_cell.length_c   1.000
_cell.angle_alpha   90.00
_cell.angle_beta   90.00
_cell.angle_gamma   90.00
#
_symmetry.space_group_name_H-M   'P 1'
#
loop_
_entity.id
_entity.type
_entity.pdbx_description
1 polymer ?
#
loop_
_entity_poly.entity_id
_entity_poly.type
_entity_poly.pdbx_seq_one_letter_code
_entity_poly.pdbx_strand_id
1 'polypeptide(L)'
;MEFLVGDSEAARDAKGSGGDDLSDLGPDGGFAAVGDHNIIDPAGGSATGAGNDRVIGGSADEVLIGDSAVVDATVTSAGRDLIEGHGGNDTLFGDNTNFDATETAGTAGAKDRLKGGYGDDTLRAGPGDDHLDGGPQTDDCDGEAGDGDTALRCEMVNGIP
;
A
#
# COMPACT_ATOMS: atom_id res chain seq x y z
N MET A 1 5.77 8.47 -17.81
CA MET A 1 6.10 7.90 -16.49
C MET A 1 5.37 8.80 -15.53
N GLU A 2 4.16 8.40 -15.18
CA GLU A 2 3.28 9.13 -14.27
C GLU A 2 3.36 8.42 -12.92
N PHE A 3 3.62 9.20 -11.88
CA PHE A 3 3.81 8.77 -10.51
C PHE A 3 2.91 9.68 -9.67
N LEU A 4 1.95 9.09 -8.96
CA LEU A 4 0.97 9.83 -8.16
C LEU A 4 1.27 9.60 -6.68
N VAL A 5 1.47 10.68 -5.95
CA VAL A 5 1.63 10.70 -4.49
C VAL A 5 0.53 11.61 -3.96
N GLY A 6 -0.10 11.24 -2.85
CA GLY A 6 -0.99 12.10 -2.09
C GLY A 6 -0.30 13.33 -1.49
N ASP A 7 -0.78 13.77 -0.34
CA ASP A 7 -0.67 15.15 0.14
C ASP A 7 0.75 15.66 0.49
N SER A 8 1.84 14.89 0.34
CA SER A 8 3.19 15.47 0.32
C SER A 8 4.25 14.69 -0.47
N GLU A 9 4.65 15.25 -1.61
CA GLU A 9 6.00 15.08 -2.18
C GLU A 9 6.94 16.11 -1.52
N ALA A 10 7.87 15.70 -0.66
CA ALA A 10 8.90 16.62 -0.16
C ALA A 10 10.29 15.98 -0.08
N ALA A 11 11.29 16.68 -0.63
CA ALA A 11 12.67 16.25 -0.60
C ALA A 11 13.28 16.24 0.82
N ARG A 12 12.69 16.95 1.80
CA ARG A 12 13.17 17.04 3.21
C ARG A 12 11.97 17.38 4.10
N ASP A 13 11.57 16.45 4.96
CA ASP A 13 10.48 16.57 5.95
C ASP A 13 9.09 16.92 5.36
N ALA A 14 8.50 15.98 4.62
CA ALA A 14 7.08 15.99 4.29
C ALA A 14 6.25 15.91 5.58
N LYS A 15 5.49 16.96 5.89
CA LYS A 15 4.42 16.94 6.89
C LYS A 15 3.12 17.25 6.17
N GLY A 16 2.63 16.28 5.41
CA GLY A 16 1.24 16.25 4.97
C GLY A 16 0.38 15.83 6.15
N SER A 17 -0.81 16.41 6.23
CA SER A 17 -1.71 16.19 7.34
C SER A 17 -2.50 14.93 7.03
N GLY A 18 -2.07 13.79 7.61
CA GLY A 18 -2.75 12.49 7.52
C GLY A 18 -4.25 12.62 7.38
N GLY A 19 -4.70 12.48 6.15
CA GLY A 19 -6.04 12.79 5.71
C GLY A 19 -6.42 11.77 4.67
N ASP A 20 -7.66 11.30 4.73
CA ASP A 20 -8.17 10.29 3.80
C ASP A 20 -8.01 10.76 2.33
N ASP A 21 -7.03 10.20 1.62
CA ASP A 21 -6.68 10.57 0.26
C ASP A 21 -7.34 9.65 -0.78
N LEU A 22 -7.55 10.16 -1.99
CA LEU A 22 -8.00 9.37 -3.15
C LEU A 22 -6.93 9.45 -4.24
N SER A 23 -6.22 8.34 -4.44
CA SER A 23 -5.25 8.15 -5.52
C SER A 23 -5.87 7.28 -6.60
N ASP A 24 -6.08 7.81 -7.80
CA ASP A 24 -6.66 7.11 -8.96
C ASP A 24 -5.72 7.28 -10.17
N LEU A 25 -5.10 6.17 -10.61
CA LEU A 25 -4.16 6.15 -11.75
C LEU A 25 -4.87 6.20 -13.10
N GLY A 26 -6.20 6.11 -13.13
CA GLY A 26 -6.99 6.08 -14.36
C GLY A 26 -6.90 4.76 -15.13
N PRO A 27 -7.58 4.65 -16.28
CA PRO A 27 -7.82 3.36 -16.97
C PRO A 27 -6.55 2.67 -17.48
N ASP A 28 -5.55 3.47 -17.87
CA ASP A 28 -4.28 2.99 -18.41
C ASP A 28 -3.26 2.69 -17.30
N GLY A 29 -3.56 3.08 -16.05
CA GLY A 29 -2.68 2.88 -14.91
C GLY A 29 -1.45 3.77 -14.89
N GLY A 30 -0.50 3.39 -14.03
CA GLY A 30 0.73 4.14 -13.76
C GLY A 30 1.90 3.20 -13.46
N PHE A 31 2.96 3.70 -12.81
CA PHE A 31 4.00 2.81 -12.25
C PHE A 31 3.76 2.56 -10.75
N ALA A 32 3.29 3.57 -10.04
CA ALA A 32 3.00 3.47 -8.62
C ALA A 32 2.04 4.57 -8.13
N ALA A 33 1.30 4.26 -7.07
CA ALA A 33 0.48 5.18 -6.30
C ALA A 33 0.78 5.02 -4.80
N VAL A 34 0.84 6.14 -4.10
CA VAL A 34 1.03 6.22 -2.64
C VAL A 34 -0.08 7.08 -2.06
N GLY A 35 -0.82 6.59 -1.06
CA GLY A 35 -1.93 7.33 -0.46
C GLY A 35 -1.48 8.58 0.26
N ASP A 36 -0.45 8.51 1.11
CA ASP A 36 0.06 9.66 1.88
C ASP A 36 1.41 10.20 1.35
N HIS A 37 2.55 9.69 1.84
CA HIS A 37 3.88 10.30 1.63
C HIS A 37 4.83 9.40 0.84
N ASN A 38 5.43 9.97 -0.21
CA ASN A 38 6.64 9.40 -0.81
C ASN A 38 7.87 10.27 -0.48
N ILE A 39 8.81 9.71 0.28
CA ILE A 39 10.12 10.33 0.49
C ILE A 39 10.99 10.00 -0.72
N ILE A 40 11.37 10.99 -1.55
CA ILE A 40 12.21 10.79 -2.75
C ILE A 40 13.72 11.01 -2.47
N ASP A 41 14.10 11.39 -1.24
CA ASP A 41 15.52 11.60 -0.85
C ASP A 41 16.01 10.48 0.10
N PRO A 42 17.00 9.65 -0.29
CA PRO A 42 17.59 8.63 0.58
C PRO A 42 18.33 9.22 1.80
N ALA A 43 18.47 10.55 1.90
CA ALA A 43 18.96 11.23 3.10
C ALA A 43 17.92 11.33 4.25
N GLY A 44 16.66 10.92 4.01
CA GLY A 44 15.65 10.71 5.04
C GLY A 44 14.82 11.93 5.44
N GLY A 45 13.56 11.64 5.80
CA GLY A 45 12.57 12.50 6.46
C GLY A 45 11.59 11.61 7.23
N SER A 46 10.79 12.18 8.13
CA SER A 46 9.73 11.45 8.83
C SER A 46 8.39 11.75 8.14
N ALA A 47 7.77 10.73 7.55
CA ALA A 47 6.37 10.79 7.13
C ALA A 47 5.50 10.61 8.38
N THR A 48 4.50 11.48 8.53
CA THR A 48 3.50 11.36 9.60
C THR A 48 2.08 11.33 9.03
N GLY A 49 1.95 11.01 7.74
CA GLY A 49 0.66 10.71 7.11
C GLY A 49 0.17 9.38 7.65
N ALA A 50 -1.02 9.41 8.22
CA ALA A 50 -1.89 8.27 8.32
C ALA A 50 -3.28 8.80 7.96
N GLY A 51 -3.78 8.39 6.81
CA GLY A 51 -5.14 8.60 6.32
C GLY A 51 -5.86 7.26 6.22
N ASN A 52 -7.19 7.27 6.09
CA ASN A 52 -7.90 6.09 5.58
C ASN A 52 -8.02 6.28 4.07
N ASP A 53 -7.03 5.78 3.35
CA ASP A 53 -6.80 6.13 1.97
C ASP A 53 -7.55 5.20 1.03
N ARG A 54 -7.84 5.72 -0.15
CA ARG A 54 -8.36 4.95 -1.25
C ARG A 54 -7.41 5.03 -2.43
N VAL A 55 -6.77 3.90 -2.72
CA VAL A 55 -5.80 3.76 -3.80
C VAL A 55 -6.39 2.88 -4.89
N ILE A 56 -6.42 3.38 -6.12
CA ILE A 56 -7.01 2.72 -7.28
C ILE A 56 -5.97 2.68 -8.40
N GLY A 57 -5.54 1.46 -8.73
CA GLY A 57 -4.69 1.12 -9.86
C GLY A 57 -5.43 1.13 -11.20
N GLY A 58 -4.76 0.63 -12.23
CA GLY A 58 -5.25 0.66 -13.60
C GLY A 58 -5.26 -0.70 -14.26
N SER A 59 -4.57 -0.80 -15.40
CA SER A 59 -4.49 -2.06 -16.16
C SER A 59 -3.05 -2.50 -16.42
N ALA A 60 -2.08 -1.82 -15.80
CA ALA A 60 -0.66 -2.10 -15.91
C ALA A 60 -0.13 -2.70 -14.60
N ASP A 61 1.10 -3.22 -14.62
CA ASP A 61 1.73 -3.73 -13.41
C ASP A 61 2.15 -2.55 -12.51
N GLU A 62 1.57 -2.44 -11.31
CA GLU A 62 1.71 -1.28 -10.43
C GLU A 62 2.17 -1.62 -9.01
N VAL A 63 2.78 -0.63 -8.35
CA VAL A 63 3.03 -0.65 -6.90
C VAL A 63 2.07 0.30 -6.20
N LEU A 64 1.18 -0.22 -5.37
CA LEU A 64 0.15 0.54 -4.68
C LEU A 64 0.39 0.49 -3.17
N ILE A 65 0.49 1.64 -2.53
CA ILE A 65 0.78 1.78 -1.11
C ILE A 65 -0.34 2.59 -0.47
N GLY A 66 -0.96 2.05 0.58
CA GLY A 66 -2.02 2.72 1.35
C GLY A 66 -1.46 3.95 2.04
N ASP A 67 -0.56 3.79 3.02
CA ASP A 67 0.06 4.94 3.69
C ASP A 67 1.27 5.51 2.92
N SER A 68 2.50 5.30 3.44
CA SER A 68 3.71 6.04 3.07
C SER A 68 4.92 5.15 2.79
N ALA A 69 5.78 5.57 1.86
CA ALA A 69 7.10 4.99 1.67
C ALA A 69 8.15 5.76 2.50
N VAL A 70 8.76 5.10 3.49
CA VAL A 70 9.59 5.76 4.52
C VAL A 70 11.01 5.20 4.63
N VAL A 71 11.94 6.08 5.04
CA VAL A 71 13.32 5.70 5.41
C VAL A 71 13.42 5.32 6.89
N ASP A 72 12.59 5.92 7.73
CA ASP A 72 12.54 5.67 9.18
C ASP A 72 11.09 5.46 9.61
N ALA A 73 10.74 4.19 9.88
CA ALA A 73 9.41 3.77 10.30
C ALA A 73 9.19 3.82 11.82
N THR A 74 10.12 4.40 12.61
CA THR A 74 9.99 4.45 14.08
C THR A 74 8.97 5.48 14.57
N VAL A 75 8.47 6.32 13.68
CA VAL A 75 7.57 7.45 13.97
C VAL A 75 6.38 7.51 13.01
N THR A 76 6.06 6.42 12.32
CA THR A 76 4.92 6.33 11.43
C THR A 76 3.62 6.01 12.19
N SER A 77 2.53 6.36 11.55
CA SER A 77 1.18 5.92 11.88
C SER A 77 0.62 5.22 10.65
N ALA A 78 -0.48 4.48 10.84
CA ALA A 78 -1.19 3.83 9.76
C ALA A 78 -2.69 4.04 9.88
N GLY A 79 -3.40 4.11 8.76
CA GLY A 79 -4.86 4.20 8.71
C GLY A 79 -5.50 3.09 7.89
N ARG A 80 -6.84 3.07 7.83
CA ARG A 80 -7.58 1.96 7.22
C ARG A 80 -7.76 2.17 5.74
N ASP A 81 -7.02 1.41 4.95
CA ASP A 81 -6.91 1.68 3.54
C ASP A 81 -7.78 0.76 2.70
N LEU A 82 -8.20 1.29 1.55
CA LEU A 82 -8.87 0.55 0.49
C LEU A 82 -8.04 0.63 -0.77
N ILE A 83 -7.45 -0.50 -1.17
CA ILE A 83 -6.56 -0.58 -2.32
C ILE A 83 -7.17 -1.52 -3.36
N GLU A 84 -7.30 -1.05 -4.60
CA GLU A 84 -7.85 -1.78 -5.74
C GLU A 84 -6.85 -1.74 -6.92
N GLY A 85 -6.14 -2.84 -7.22
CA GLY A 85 -5.17 -2.94 -8.33
C GLY A 85 -5.80 -2.97 -9.73
N HIS A 86 -6.99 -3.58 -9.82
CA HIS A 86 -7.75 -3.78 -11.05
C HIS A 86 -7.15 -4.79 -12.01
N GLY A 87 -6.05 -4.50 -12.69
CA GLY A 87 -5.38 -5.52 -13.49
C GLY A 87 -3.97 -5.15 -13.88
N GLY A 88 -3.21 -6.15 -14.28
CA GLY A 88 -1.75 -6.08 -14.17
C GLY A 88 -1.30 -7.02 -13.06
N ASN A 89 0.01 -7.28 -12.98
CA ASN A 89 0.60 -8.03 -11.87
C ASN A 89 1.07 -7.03 -10.82
N ASP A 90 0.22 -6.76 -9.85
CA ASP A 90 0.37 -5.64 -8.95
C ASP A 90 1.07 -6.05 -7.64
N THR A 91 1.72 -5.08 -7.01
CA THR A 91 2.20 -5.21 -5.62
C THR A 91 1.46 -4.21 -4.75
N LEU A 92 0.66 -4.71 -3.82
CA LEU A 92 -0.18 -3.91 -2.93
C LEU A 92 0.36 -3.98 -1.50
N PHE A 93 0.58 -2.82 -0.88
CA PHE A 93 0.92 -2.66 0.53
C PHE A 93 -0.21 -1.90 1.22
N GLY A 94 -0.82 -2.50 2.24
CA GLY A 94 -1.86 -1.87 3.04
C GLY A 94 -1.29 -0.69 3.82
N ASP A 95 -0.23 -0.93 4.59
CA ASP A 95 0.41 0.09 5.40
C ASP A 95 1.68 0.68 4.74
N ASN A 96 2.43 1.41 5.55
CA ASN A 96 3.74 1.97 5.23
C ASN A 96 4.74 0.94 4.67
N THR A 97 5.59 1.37 3.74
CA THR A 97 6.69 0.55 3.19
C THR A 97 8.06 1.15 3.48
N ASN A 98 9.11 0.37 3.24
CA ASN A 98 10.45 0.94 3.11
C ASN A 98 10.53 1.88 1.88
N PHE A 99 11.59 2.67 1.80
CA PHE A 99 11.82 3.64 0.71
C PHE A 99 11.75 3.03 -0.69
N ASP A 100 12.20 1.78 -0.85
CA ASP A 100 12.21 1.10 -2.14
C ASP A 100 10.88 0.38 -2.46
N ALA A 101 9.87 0.49 -1.57
CA ALA A 101 8.57 -0.18 -1.69
C ALA A 101 8.67 -1.70 -1.90
N THR A 102 9.60 -2.36 -1.21
CA THR A 102 9.84 -3.80 -1.34
C THR A 102 9.32 -4.61 -0.15
N GLU A 103 9.09 -3.96 0.98
CA GLU A 103 8.61 -4.58 2.21
C GLU A 103 7.83 -3.56 3.05
N THR A 104 6.85 -4.05 3.83
CA THR A 104 6.15 -3.25 4.83
C THR A 104 7.13 -2.76 5.90
N ALA A 105 6.96 -1.54 6.38
CA ALA A 105 7.85 -0.91 7.34
C ALA A 105 7.09 -0.35 8.55
N GLY A 106 7.65 -0.61 9.73
CA GLY A 106 7.10 -0.13 11.00
C GLY A 106 6.29 -1.20 11.72
N THR A 107 5.62 -0.78 12.79
CA THR A 107 4.74 -1.64 13.60
C THR A 107 3.36 -1.04 13.79
N ALA A 108 3.11 0.12 13.20
CA ALA A 108 1.77 0.67 13.09
C ALA A 108 1.08 -0.03 11.92
N GLY A 109 -0.19 -0.34 12.10
CA GLY A 109 -1.06 -0.80 11.04
C GLY A 109 -2.51 -0.65 11.48
N ALA A 110 -3.44 -0.86 10.55
CA ALA A 110 -4.85 -0.67 10.82
C ALA A 110 -5.70 -1.87 10.38
N LYS A 111 -6.64 -1.69 9.47
CA LYS A 111 -7.60 -2.75 9.14
C LYS A 111 -7.98 -2.55 7.69
N ASP A 112 -7.22 -3.20 6.83
CA ASP A 112 -7.07 -2.79 5.44
C ASP A 112 -7.83 -3.72 4.52
N ARG A 113 -8.11 -3.21 3.33
CA ARG A 113 -8.82 -3.93 2.27
C ARG A 113 -8.03 -3.85 0.99
N LEU A 114 -7.35 -4.94 0.69
CA LEU A 114 -6.53 -5.07 -0.51
C LEU A 114 -7.25 -5.96 -1.51
N LYS A 115 -7.35 -5.48 -2.75
CA LYS A 115 -7.89 -6.24 -3.86
C LYS A 115 -6.94 -6.15 -5.05
N GLY A 116 -6.29 -7.25 -5.40
CA GLY A 116 -5.36 -7.33 -6.54
C GLY A 116 -6.09 -7.08 -7.86
N GLY A 117 -6.97 -7.99 -8.25
CA GLY A 117 -7.72 -7.87 -9.49
C GLY A 117 -7.27 -8.92 -10.48
N TYR A 118 -7.12 -8.56 -11.76
CA TYR A 118 -6.70 -9.47 -12.82
C TYR A 118 -5.19 -9.45 -12.98
N GLY A 119 -4.52 -10.53 -12.60
CA GLY A 119 -3.09 -10.71 -12.81
C GLY A 119 -2.50 -11.59 -11.73
N ASP A 120 -1.20 -11.81 -11.77
CA ASP A 120 -0.51 -12.52 -10.69
C ASP A 120 -0.06 -11.50 -9.64
N ASP A 121 -0.88 -11.28 -8.61
CA ASP A 121 -0.73 -10.17 -7.68
C ASP A 121 0.03 -10.56 -6.39
N THR A 122 0.72 -9.59 -5.78
CA THR A 122 1.34 -9.72 -4.46
C THR A 122 0.71 -8.73 -3.49
N LEU A 123 0.05 -9.24 -2.45
CA LEU A 123 -0.62 -8.43 -1.43
C LEU A 123 0.13 -8.59 -0.09
N ARG A 124 0.46 -7.46 0.55
CA ARG A 124 1.06 -7.37 1.89
C ARG A 124 0.21 -6.42 2.71
N ALA A 125 -0.55 -6.95 3.66
CA ALA A 125 -1.52 -6.12 4.37
C ALA A 125 -0.87 -5.21 5.42
N GLY A 126 0.11 -5.72 6.16
CA GLY A 126 0.74 -5.00 7.26
C GLY A 126 0.18 -5.39 8.63
N PRO A 127 0.52 -4.65 9.70
CA PRO A 127 0.02 -4.95 11.04
C PRO A 127 -1.48 -4.63 11.24
N GLY A 128 -2.38 -5.57 10.99
CA GLY A 128 -3.80 -5.28 11.09
C GLY A 128 -4.67 -6.49 11.39
N ASP A 129 -5.96 -6.39 11.07
CA ASP A 129 -6.82 -7.56 10.95
C ASP A 129 -7.49 -7.46 9.58
N ASP A 130 -6.82 -7.92 8.54
CA ASP A 130 -7.03 -7.39 7.20
C ASP A 130 -7.90 -8.27 6.31
N HIS A 131 -8.32 -7.69 5.19
CA HIS A 131 -9.11 -8.37 4.17
C HIS A 131 -8.41 -8.30 2.83
N LEU A 132 -7.88 -9.45 2.38
CA LEU A 132 -7.17 -9.61 1.13
C LEU A 132 -8.05 -10.37 0.12
N ASP A 133 -8.13 -9.87 -1.11
CA ASP A 133 -8.77 -10.54 -2.24
C ASP A 133 -7.81 -10.51 -3.44
N GLY A 134 -7.09 -11.60 -3.68
CA GLY A 134 -6.10 -11.68 -4.77
C GLY A 134 -6.78 -11.47 -6.13
N GLY A 135 -7.70 -12.35 -6.47
CA GLY A 135 -8.55 -12.19 -7.65
C GLY A 135 -8.40 -13.38 -8.59
N PRO A 136 -8.60 -13.21 -9.90
CA PRO A 136 -8.26 -14.25 -10.86
C PRO A 136 -6.74 -14.31 -11.10
N GLN A 137 -6.25 -15.55 -11.23
CA GLN A 137 -4.87 -15.96 -11.58
C GLN A 137 -4.08 -16.44 -10.36
N THR A 138 -2.78 -16.13 -10.24
CA THR A 138 -1.93 -16.71 -9.19
C THR A 138 -1.44 -15.64 -8.25
N ASP A 139 -2.04 -15.58 -7.06
CA ASP A 139 -1.82 -14.49 -6.12
C ASP A 139 -1.08 -14.95 -4.86
N ASP A 140 -0.21 -14.07 -4.33
CA ASP A 140 0.51 -14.23 -3.08
C ASP A 140 0.04 -13.20 -2.04
N CYS A 141 -0.70 -13.67 -1.04
CA CYS A 141 -1.31 -12.83 -0.01
C CYS A 141 -0.64 -13.07 1.35
N ASP A 142 -0.01 -12.05 1.91
CA ASP A 142 0.52 -12.06 3.27
C ASP A 142 -0.27 -11.08 4.15
N GLY A 143 -0.95 -11.61 5.17
CA GLY A 143 -1.59 -10.81 6.21
C GLY A 143 -0.57 -10.21 7.19
N GLU A 144 0.69 -10.64 7.14
CA GLU A 144 1.76 -10.22 8.04
C GLU A 144 1.40 -10.32 9.53
N ALA A 145 1.17 -9.20 10.22
CA ALA A 145 1.02 -9.18 11.67
C ALA A 145 -0.43 -8.90 12.07
N GLY A 146 -1.25 -9.94 12.13
CA GLY A 146 -2.64 -9.84 12.57
C GLY A 146 -3.15 -11.15 13.19
N ASP A 147 -4.23 -11.06 13.97
CA ASP A 147 -4.90 -12.23 14.55
C ASP A 147 -6.24 -12.53 13.85
N GLY A 148 -6.70 -11.62 12.99
CA GLY A 148 -8.03 -11.64 12.36
C GLY A 148 -8.00 -11.49 10.85
N ASP A 149 -6.86 -11.72 10.20
CA ASP A 149 -6.70 -11.59 8.76
C ASP A 149 -7.54 -12.61 7.99
N THR A 150 -7.94 -12.23 6.78
CA THR A 150 -8.69 -13.09 5.88
C THR A 150 -8.22 -12.91 4.45
N ALA A 151 -8.06 -14.03 3.74
CA ALA A 151 -7.80 -14.04 2.30
C ALA A 151 -8.94 -14.70 1.52
N LEU A 152 -9.24 -14.14 0.36
CA LEU A 152 -10.11 -14.70 -0.65
C LEU A 152 -9.35 -14.76 -1.98
N ARG A 153 -9.51 -15.86 -2.73
CA ARG A 153 -8.87 -16.03 -4.06
C ARG A 153 -7.37 -15.71 -4.04
N CYS A 154 -6.67 -16.32 -3.09
CA CYS A 154 -5.21 -16.30 -3.01
C CYS A 154 -4.71 -17.75 -3.06
N GLU A 155 -3.80 -18.03 -3.97
CA GLU A 155 -3.20 -19.36 -4.17
C GLU A 155 -2.10 -19.62 -3.14
N MET A 156 -1.39 -18.56 -2.74
CA MET A 156 -0.39 -18.56 -1.67
C MET A 156 -0.87 -17.62 -0.55
N VAL A 157 -0.89 -18.13 0.68
CA VAL A 157 -1.33 -17.39 1.87
C VAL A 157 -0.31 -17.54 3.00
N ASN A 158 0.09 -16.43 3.60
CA ASN A 158 0.96 -16.34 4.77
C ASN A 158 0.35 -15.35 5.77
N GLY A 159 0.64 -15.52 7.06
CA GLY A 159 0.16 -14.57 8.09
C GLY A 159 -1.37 -14.51 8.24
N ILE A 160 -2.12 -15.54 7.80
CA ILE A 160 -3.59 -15.54 7.83
C ILE A 160 -4.11 -16.71 8.68
N PRO A 161 -4.75 -16.46 9.85
CA PRO A 161 -5.21 -17.50 10.80
C PRO A 161 -6.34 -18.44 10.35
#